data_AF-F8N5Y1-F1
#
_entry.id   AF-F8N5Y1-F1
#
_cell.length_a   1.000
_cell.length_b   1.000
_cell.length_c   1.000
_cell.angle_alpha   90.00
_cell.angle_beta   90.00
_cell.angle_gamma   90.00
#
_symmetry.space_group_name_H-M   'P 1'
#
loop_
_entity.id
_entity.type
_entity.pdbx_description
1 polymer ?
#
loop_
_entity_poly.entity_id
_entity_poly.type
_entity_poly.pdbx_seq_one_letter_code
_entity_poly.pdbx_strand_id
1 'polypeptide(L)'
;MRKVLHFLFSAESLWGKLACIVTYLLIYDFLFENFVFKTFAYLGDIDYIPMDTIHRILWLVCSTLPFCFYRGIHKVSSFLTLFLYLFAYIPIVHAISVIWDISAIEKQSVNIILCIFFCLYFFLDSQGNIIKDFRIVPAISFRWIEILTIALTVLFVAVQLKNMHFVNPISQQDLLYDFREKNAEGSSGPINYISGWLFGAFYPFLLVNFLKERNWLKAISILGGYFLLFMADMQKITFFMPFFLVGMYFLIKANIKSITQYLHAWITMTICIVSPILLGLQDHKTLFIIVSFVILRTVCVSGWLTQMYVHFFQFHPFTYYSHIGIVNFFTQAYPYDVPLGKAIAYNTQNANATFFLTDGYAAWGFIGIVAIGLFFLLFLSVINAIGYRYKVSDLMIVLLPCLSYLLNTSIFTTLLTNGMILTILLLCCTDNALAVDKTIDIKV
;
A
#
# COMPACT_ATOMS: atom_id res chain seq x y z
N MET A 1 -17.81 -14.36 -27.78
CA MET A 1 -17.74 -13.41 -26.66
C MET A 1 -16.77 -13.84 -25.54
N ARG A 2 -16.97 -14.99 -24.87
CA ARG A 2 -16.13 -15.43 -23.72
C ARG A 2 -14.62 -15.59 -24.03
N LYS A 3 -14.26 -16.14 -25.20
CA LYS A 3 -12.85 -16.27 -25.63
C LYS A 3 -12.18 -14.91 -25.90
N VAL A 4 -12.93 -13.94 -26.44
CA VAL A 4 -12.42 -12.58 -26.71
C VAL A 4 -12.20 -11.82 -25.41
N LEU A 5 -13.15 -11.89 -24.46
CA LEU A 5 -12.98 -11.29 -23.13
C LEU A 5 -11.80 -11.91 -22.38
N HIS A 6 -11.61 -13.23 -22.46
CA HIS A 6 -10.43 -13.90 -21.91
C HIS A 6 -9.13 -13.39 -22.54
N PHE A 7 -9.09 -13.26 -23.88
CA PHE A 7 -7.91 -12.75 -24.57
C PHE A 7 -7.60 -11.28 -24.21
N LEU A 8 -8.62 -10.44 -23.98
CA LEU A 8 -8.43 -9.03 -23.68
C LEU A 8 -8.04 -8.76 -22.22
N PHE A 9 -8.57 -9.53 -21.27
CA PHE A 9 -8.47 -9.18 -19.85
C PHE A 9 -7.68 -10.20 -18.99
N SER A 10 -7.31 -11.36 -19.53
CA SER A 10 -6.53 -12.35 -18.77
C SER A 10 -5.08 -11.93 -18.62
N ALA A 11 -4.51 -12.14 -17.43
CA ALA A 11 -3.08 -11.95 -17.17
C ALA A 11 -2.17 -12.88 -18.00
N GLU A 12 -2.72 -13.97 -18.55
CA GLU A 12 -1.99 -14.88 -19.44
C GLU A 12 -1.80 -14.29 -20.85
N SER A 13 -2.67 -13.37 -21.26
CA SER A 13 -2.59 -12.71 -22.57
C SER A 13 -1.69 -11.49 -22.50
N LEU A 14 -0.50 -11.57 -23.11
CA LEU A 14 0.44 -10.45 -23.17
C LEU A 14 -0.16 -9.20 -23.80
N TRP A 15 -0.83 -9.35 -24.95
CA TRP A 15 -1.42 -8.22 -25.66
C TRP A 15 -2.61 -7.62 -24.92
N GLY A 16 -3.47 -8.45 -24.34
CA GLY A 16 -4.64 -7.98 -23.59
C GLY A 16 -4.25 -7.17 -22.36
N LYS A 17 -3.33 -7.72 -21.54
CA LYS A 17 -2.88 -7.05 -20.32
C LYS A 17 -2.12 -5.74 -20.63
N LEU A 18 -1.30 -5.71 -21.68
CA LEU A 18 -0.60 -4.49 -22.10
C LEU A 18 -1.57 -3.43 -22.63
N ALA A 19 -2.60 -3.83 -23.39
CA ALA A 19 -3.63 -2.90 -23.85
C ALA A 19 -4.35 -2.25 -22.66
N CYS A 20 -4.73 -3.04 -21.64
CA CYS A 20 -5.36 -2.53 -20.42
C CYS A 20 -4.48 -1.48 -19.71
N ILE A 21 -3.17 -1.77 -19.56
CA ILE A 21 -2.24 -0.84 -18.93
C ILE A 21 -2.01 0.41 -19.78
N VAL A 22 -1.84 0.29 -21.10
CA VAL A 22 -1.66 1.46 -21.97
C VAL A 22 -2.89 2.38 -21.89
N THR A 23 -4.11 1.82 -21.93
CA THR A 23 -5.32 2.61 -21.73
C THR A 23 -5.34 3.29 -20.37
N TYR A 24 -4.95 2.58 -19.31
CA TYR A 24 -4.84 3.15 -17.97
C TYR A 24 -3.82 4.30 -17.90
N LEU A 25 -2.65 4.16 -18.53
CA LEU A 25 -1.61 5.20 -18.57
C LEU A 25 -2.09 6.47 -19.27
N LEU A 26 -2.74 6.33 -20.44
CA LEU A 26 -3.28 7.47 -21.17
C LEU A 26 -4.37 8.20 -20.38
N ILE A 27 -5.24 7.44 -19.69
CA ILE A 27 -6.25 8.03 -18.81
C ILE A 27 -5.59 8.67 -17.59
N TYR A 28 -4.57 8.06 -17.01
CA TYR A 28 -3.83 8.64 -15.90
C TYR A 28 -3.22 10.01 -16.27
N ASP A 29 -2.51 10.10 -17.40
CA ASP A 29 -1.93 11.35 -17.92
C ASP A 29 -3.01 12.42 -18.13
N PHE A 30 -4.12 12.04 -18.77
CA PHE A 30 -5.27 12.90 -18.98
C PHE A 30 -5.87 13.42 -17.66
N LEU A 31 -6.06 12.55 -16.67
CA LEU A 31 -6.59 12.91 -15.35
C LEU A 31 -5.62 13.83 -14.60
N PHE A 32 -4.32 13.55 -14.66
CA PHE A 32 -3.32 14.35 -13.99
C PHE A 32 -3.28 15.78 -14.58
N GLU A 33 -3.27 15.91 -15.90
CA GLU A 33 -3.30 17.21 -16.57
C GLU A 33 -4.61 17.97 -16.32
N ASN A 34 -5.76 17.32 -16.58
CA ASN A 34 -7.03 18.02 -16.69
C ASN A 34 -7.75 18.21 -15.36
N PHE A 35 -7.41 17.42 -14.35
CA PHE A 35 -7.99 17.53 -13.01
C PHE A 35 -6.94 17.95 -11.99
N VAL A 36 -5.89 17.14 -11.79
CA VAL A 36 -4.93 17.38 -10.70
C VAL A 36 -4.21 18.72 -10.90
N PHE A 37 -3.55 18.91 -12.04
CA PHE A 37 -2.83 20.14 -12.32
C PHE A 37 -3.78 21.33 -12.46
N LYS A 38 -4.77 21.29 -13.36
CA LYS A 38 -5.66 22.45 -13.61
C LYS A 38 -6.50 22.88 -12.40
N THR A 39 -6.96 21.94 -11.57
CA THR A 39 -7.80 22.27 -10.41
C THR A 39 -6.99 22.56 -9.16
N PHE A 40 -5.87 21.87 -8.94
CA PHE A 40 -5.11 21.94 -7.68
C PHE A 40 -3.75 22.63 -7.78
N ALA A 41 -3.36 23.21 -8.93
CA ALA A 41 -2.11 23.97 -9.06
C ALA A 41 -1.92 25.06 -7.99
N TYR A 42 -3.01 25.61 -7.44
CA TYR A 42 -2.94 26.60 -6.34
C TYR A 42 -2.38 26.03 -5.03
N LEU A 43 -2.36 24.70 -4.84
CA LEU A 43 -1.79 24.05 -3.66
C LEU A 43 -0.25 24.11 -3.62
N GLY A 44 0.40 24.52 -4.73
CA GLY A 44 1.85 24.50 -4.88
C GLY A 44 2.39 23.10 -5.16
N ASP A 45 3.61 23.04 -5.72
CA ASP A 45 4.37 21.81 -6.00
C ASP A 45 3.62 20.77 -6.85
N ILE A 46 2.72 21.23 -7.72
CA ILE A 46 2.07 20.41 -8.76
C ILE A 46 2.50 20.93 -10.13
N ASP A 47 3.33 20.16 -10.81
CA ASP A 47 3.88 20.51 -12.11
C ASP A 47 3.27 19.65 -13.22
N TYR A 48 3.11 20.27 -14.38
CA TYR A 48 2.85 19.53 -15.60
C TYR A 48 3.53 20.18 -16.81
N ILE A 49 4.70 19.64 -17.16
CA ILE A 49 5.38 19.94 -18.42
C ILE A 49 4.94 18.91 -19.46
N PRO A 50 4.30 19.33 -20.57
CA PRO A 50 3.92 18.43 -21.64
C PRO A 50 5.14 17.66 -22.17
N MET A 51 5.05 16.32 -22.17
CA MET A 51 6.11 15.47 -22.69
C MET A 51 6.21 15.62 -24.21
N ASP A 52 7.42 15.81 -24.72
CA ASP A 52 7.67 15.67 -26.16
C ASP A 52 7.49 14.20 -26.62
N THR A 53 7.57 13.97 -27.92
CA THR A 53 7.36 12.63 -28.49
C THR A 53 8.32 11.58 -27.94
N ILE A 54 9.59 11.93 -27.71
CA ILE A 54 10.62 10.99 -27.25
C ILE A 54 10.38 10.64 -25.78
N HIS A 55 10.19 11.65 -24.94
CA HIS A 55 9.93 11.49 -23.51
C HIS A 55 8.62 10.73 -23.27
N ARG A 56 7.58 10.97 -24.08
CA ARG A 56 6.33 10.21 -24.02
C ARG A 56 6.52 8.73 -24.38
N ILE A 57 7.32 8.43 -25.42
CA ILE A 57 7.66 7.04 -25.76
C ILE A 57 8.44 6.37 -24.61
N LEU A 58 9.45 7.05 -24.05
CA LEU A 58 10.25 6.52 -22.94
C LEU A 58 9.39 6.28 -21.70
N TRP A 59 8.51 7.21 -21.35
CA TRP A 59 7.55 7.06 -20.26
C TRP A 59 6.62 5.86 -20.48
N LEU A 60 6.05 5.70 -21.68
CA LEU A 60 5.20 4.56 -22.00
C LEU A 60 5.96 3.23 -21.92
N VAL A 61 7.20 3.18 -22.44
CA VAL A 61 8.04 1.98 -22.38
C VAL A 61 8.39 1.63 -20.94
N CYS A 62 8.91 2.58 -20.15
CA CYS A 62 9.24 2.33 -18.75
C CYS A 62 8.00 1.92 -17.95
N SER A 63 6.86 2.56 -18.19
CA SER A 63 5.63 2.24 -17.48
C SER A 63 5.10 0.85 -17.83
N THR A 64 5.15 0.43 -19.10
CA THR A 64 4.54 -0.84 -19.55
C THR A 64 5.45 -2.06 -19.45
N LEU A 65 6.77 -1.90 -19.60
CA LEU A 65 7.73 -3.00 -19.65
C LEU A 65 7.68 -3.94 -18.42
N PRO A 66 7.58 -3.45 -17.17
CA PRO A 66 7.46 -4.34 -16.00
C PRO A 66 6.26 -5.28 -16.08
N PHE A 67 5.15 -4.81 -16.67
CA PHE A 67 3.93 -5.58 -16.74
C PHE A 67 3.99 -6.73 -17.76
N CYS A 68 4.98 -6.73 -18.68
CA CYS A 68 5.28 -7.89 -19.51
C CYS A 68 5.60 -9.13 -18.66
N PHE A 69 6.20 -8.95 -17.47
CA PHE A 69 6.58 -10.03 -16.56
C PHE A 69 5.44 -10.49 -15.63
N TYR A 70 4.36 -9.71 -15.49
CA TYR A 70 3.21 -10.08 -14.67
C TYR A 70 2.42 -11.24 -15.29
N ARG A 71 2.22 -12.36 -14.57
CA ARG A 71 1.51 -13.55 -15.08
C ARG A 71 0.18 -13.83 -14.37
N GLY A 72 -0.23 -12.93 -13.48
CA GLY A 72 -1.31 -13.16 -12.53
C GLY A 72 -0.76 -13.26 -11.11
N ILE A 73 -1.64 -13.60 -10.17
CA ILE A 73 -1.27 -13.71 -8.76
C ILE A 73 -1.05 -15.18 -8.42
N HIS A 74 0.19 -15.65 -8.58
CA HIS A 74 0.59 -17.00 -8.17
C HIS A 74 1.23 -17.03 -6.79
N LYS A 75 1.91 -15.96 -6.40
CA LYS A 75 2.42 -15.72 -5.06
C LYS A 75 1.90 -14.41 -4.50
N VAL A 76 2.08 -14.23 -3.20
CA VAL A 76 1.73 -12.99 -2.49
C VAL A 76 2.56 -11.80 -2.99
N SER A 77 3.82 -12.02 -3.38
CA SER A 77 4.63 -10.93 -3.94
C SER A 77 3.97 -10.29 -5.16
N SER A 78 3.32 -11.06 -6.03
CA SER A 78 2.60 -10.53 -7.20
C SER A 78 1.41 -9.69 -6.81
N PHE A 79 0.71 -10.07 -5.74
CA PHE A 79 -0.40 -9.27 -5.20
C PHE A 79 0.11 -7.92 -4.69
N LEU A 80 1.13 -7.91 -3.83
CA LEU A 80 1.71 -6.67 -3.29
C LEU A 80 2.29 -5.79 -4.42
N THR A 81 3.02 -6.41 -5.35
CA THR A 81 3.65 -5.73 -6.48
C THR A 81 2.62 -5.14 -7.43
N LEU A 82 1.48 -5.81 -7.69
CA LEU A 82 0.42 -5.29 -8.56
C LEU A 82 -0.14 -3.96 -8.03
N PHE A 83 -0.45 -3.88 -6.74
CA PHE A 83 -0.99 -2.66 -6.15
C PHE A 83 0.05 -1.54 -6.08
N LEU A 84 1.30 -1.87 -5.70
CA LEU A 84 2.40 -0.91 -5.75
C LEU A 84 2.66 -0.43 -7.18
N TYR A 85 2.53 -1.31 -8.17
CA TYR A 85 2.73 -0.96 -9.58
C TYR A 85 1.68 0.05 -10.04
N LEU A 86 0.40 -0.21 -9.75
CA LEU A 86 -0.70 0.66 -10.18
C LEU A 86 -0.76 1.99 -9.40
N PHE A 87 -0.60 1.95 -8.08
CA PHE A 87 -0.88 3.11 -7.21
C PHE A 87 0.37 3.84 -6.68
N ALA A 88 1.57 3.31 -6.92
CA ALA A 88 2.83 3.99 -6.56
C ALA A 88 3.74 4.17 -7.78
N TYR A 89 4.14 3.08 -8.44
CA TYR A 89 5.11 3.12 -9.54
C TYR A 89 4.64 3.97 -10.73
N ILE A 90 3.46 3.67 -11.30
CA ILE A 90 2.94 4.43 -12.44
C ILE A 90 2.82 5.92 -12.09
N PRO A 91 2.22 6.31 -10.94
CA PRO A 91 2.20 7.70 -10.50
C PRO A 91 3.58 8.35 -10.35
N ILE A 92 4.56 7.65 -9.75
CA ILE A 92 5.93 8.18 -9.57
C ILE A 92 6.61 8.42 -10.92
N VAL A 93 6.57 7.42 -11.81
CA VAL A 93 7.21 7.50 -13.13
C VAL A 93 6.57 8.60 -14.00
N HIS A 94 5.25 8.75 -13.93
CA HIS A 94 4.56 9.86 -14.58
C HIS A 94 4.96 11.22 -13.98
N ALA A 95 4.90 11.36 -12.66
CA ALA A 95 5.20 12.61 -11.96
C ALA A 95 6.62 13.12 -12.25
N ILE A 96 7.63 12.23 -12.23
CA ILE A 96 9.02 12.56 -12.59
C ILE A 96 9.13 12.98 -14.06
N SER A 97 8.32 12.40 -14.94
CA SER A 97 8.37 12.71 -16.36
C SER A 97 7.80 14.10 -16.69
N VAL A 98 6.88 14.61 -15.87
CA VAL A 98 6.22 15.92 -16.06
C VAL A 98 6.71 17.04 -15.13
N ILE A 99 7.62 16.75 -14.19
CA ILE A 99 8.11 17.72 -13.19
C ILE A 99 9.00 18.82 -13.81
N TRP A 100 8.98 20.03 -13.24
CA TRP A 100 9.92 21.11 -13.58
C TRP A 100 11.28 20.90 -12.86
N ASP A 101 12.32 21.56 -13.36
CA ASP A 101 13.61 21.79 -12.69
C ASP A 101 14.48 20.56 -12.44
N ILE A 102 14.19 19.48 -13.14
CA ILE A 102 15.04 18.29 -13.16
C ILE A 102 15.55 18.04 -14.58
N SER A 103 16.84 17.72 -14.68
CA SER A 103 17.46 17.43 -15.97
C SER A 103 16.83 16.21 -16.63
N ALA A 104 16.76 16.20 -17.96
CA ALA A 104 16.20 15.06 -18.70
C ALA A 104 16.93 13.74 -18.37
N ILE A 105 18.24 13.80 -18.14
CA ILE A 105 19.06 12.63 -17.80
C ILE A 105 18.66 12.06 -16.43
N GLU A 106 18.45 12.90 -15.42
CA GLU A 106 18.01 12.46 -14.09
C GLU A 106 16.62 11.84 -14.15
N LYS A 107 15.66 12.49 -14.83
CA LYS A 107 14.30 11.97 -15.02
C LYS A 107 14.32 10.55 -15.58
N GLN A 108 15.06 10.34 -16.68
CA GLN A 108 15.13 9.04 -17.33
C GLN A 108 15.90 8.01 -16.51
N SER A 109 16.96 8.41 -15.82
CA SER A 109 17.75 7.50 -14.97
C SER A 109 16.87 6.89 -13.87
N VAL A 110 16.05 7.70 -13.21
CA VAL A 110 15.15 7.22 -12.14
C VAL A 110 14.05 6.33 -12.69
N ASN A 111 13.44 6.71 -13.82
CA ASN A 111 12.43 5.91 -14.49
C ASN A 111 12.97 4.52 -14.87
N ILE A 112 14.20 4.45 -15.41
CA ILE A 112 14.86 3.20 -15.76
C ILE A 112 15.15 2.36 -14.50
N ILE A 113 15.67 2.96 -13.44
CA ILE A 113 15.96 2.27 -12.17
C ILE A 113 14.68 1.63 -11.61
N LEU A 114 13.61 2.41 -11.49
CA LEU A 114 12.33 1.90 -10.99
C LEU A 114 11.77 0.82 -11.92
N CYS A 115 11.88 1.00 -13.24
CA CYS A 115 11.47 -0.01 -14.22
C CYS A 115 12.21 -1.34 -14.02
N ILE A 116 13.53 -1.31 -13.83
CA ILE A 116 14.34 -2.50 -13.55
C ILE A 116 13.83 -3.21 -12.30
N PHE A 117 13.62 -2.48 -11.19
CA PHE A 117 13.13 -3.08 -9.95
C PHE A 117 11.74 -3.69 -10.09
N PHE A 118 10.80 -3.02 -10.76
CA PHE A 118 9.45 -3.58 -10.96
C PHE A 118 9.45 -4.78 -11.93
N CYS A 119 10.34 -4.80 -12.94
CA CYS A 119 10.59 -6.01 -13.72
C CYS A 119 11.05 -7.16 -12.82
N LEU A 120 12.02 -6.92 -11.92
CA LEU A 120 12.54 -7.92 -10.98
C LEU A 120 11.45 -8.40 -9.99
N TYR A 121 10.62 -7.49 -9.46
CA TYR A 121 9.55 -7.85 -8.53
C TYR A 121 8.50 -8.76 -9.16
N PHE A 122 8.08 -8.48 -10.40
CA PHE A 122 7.18 -9.39 -11.12
C PHE A 122 7.89 -10.68 -11.54
N PHE A 123 9.17 -10.62 -11.88
CA PHE A 123 9.95 -11.80 -12.25
C PHE A 123 10.09 -12.82 -11.11
N LEU A 124 10.19 -12.37 -9.85
CA LEU A 124 10.23 -13.23 -8.64
C LEU A 124 9.06 -14.22 -8.54
N ASP A 125 7.92 -13.88 -9.14
CA ASP A 125 6.77 -14.79 -9.19
C ASP A 125 7.05 -15.98 -10.11
N SER A 126 7.67 -15.71 -11.27
CA SER A 126 7.70 -16.60 -12.42
C SER A 126 8.81 -17.66 -12.44
N GLN A 127 10.03 -17.34 -11.96
CA GLN A 127 11.22 -18.19 -12.14
C GLN A 127 11.80 -18.77 -10.85
N GLY A 128 11.14 -18.55 -9.72
CA GLY A 128 11.59 -19.05 -8.42
C GLY A 128 11.97 -17.92 -7.47
N ASN A 129 11.88 -18.23 -6.18
CA ASN A 129 12.18 -17.28 -5.12
C ASN A 129 13.69 -17.25 -4.87
N ILE A 130 14.27 -16.08 -4.55
CA ILE A 130 15.70 -15.96 -4.21
C ILE A 130 16.00 -16.75 -2.92
N ILE A 131 15.13 -16.61 -1.92
CA ILE A 131 15.21 -17.30 -0.63
C ILE A 131 14.46 -18.63 -0.70
N LYS A 132 15.07 -19.70 -0.17
CA LYS A 132 14.43 -21.02 -0.05
C LYS A 132 13.25 -20.99 0.92
N ASP A 133 12.24 -21.81 0.66
CA ASP A 133 11.03 -21.88 1.49
C ASP A 133 11.35 -22.19 2.95
N PHE A 134 10.75 -21.44 3.87
CA PHE A 134 10.96 -21.61 5.30
C PHE A 134 10.13 -22.79 5.82
N ARG A 135 10.81 -23.85 6.26
CA ARG A 135 10.21 -25.01 6.94
C ARG A 135 10.32 -24.84 8.45
N ILE A 136 9.45 -24.00 9.02
CA ILE A 136 9.40 -23.74 10.45
C ILE A 136 8.29 -24.59 11.06
N VAL A 137 8.60 -25.33 12.12
CA VAL A 137 7.59 -26.02 12.92
C VAL A 137 6.92 -24.97 13.81
N PRO A 138 5.58 -24.84 13.77
CA PRO A 138 4.90 -23.86 14.62
C PRO A 138 5.10 -24.22 16.08
N ALA A 139 5.41 -23.21 16.90
CA ALA A 139 5.75 -23.36 18.31
C ALA A 139 4.64 -22.81 19.23
N ILE A 140 3.78 -21.94 18.72
CA ILE A 140 2.77 -21.22 19.49
C ILE A 140 1.38 -21.74 19.13
N SER A 141 0.61 -22.14 20.14
CA SER A 141 -0.79 -22.54 19.93
C SER A 141 -1.65 -21.33 19.55
N PHE A 142 -2.58 -21.53 18.61
CA PHE A 142 -3.56 -20.53 18.19
C PHE A 142 -4.29 -19.85 19.37
N ARG A 143 -4.63 -20.61 20.42
CA ARG A 143 -5.35 -20.08 21.60
C ARG A 143 -4.56 -19.01 22.35
N TRP A 144 -3.23 -19.10 22.38
CA TRP A 144 -2.40 -18.08 23.01
C TRP A 144 -2.42 -16.76 22.23
N ILE A 145 -2.51 -16.84 20.90
CA ILE A 145 -2.66 -15.65 20.06
C ILE A 145 -4.03 -14.98 20.29
N GLU A 146 -5.10 -15.76 20.46
CA GLU A 146 -6.41 -15.22 20.83
C GLU A 146 -6.35 -14.47 22.17
N ILE A 147 -5.78 -15.10 23.21
CA ILE A 147 -5.65 -14.50 24.55
C ILE A 147 -4.80 -13.24 24.50
N LEU A 148 -3.66 -13.28 23.81
CA LEU A 148 -2.78 -12.12 23.64
C LEU A 148 -3.51 -10.98 22.93
N THR A 149 -4.28 -11.28 21.88
CA THR A 149 -5.03 -10.25 21.16
C THR A 149 -6.07 -9.60 22.08
N ILE A 150 -6.83 -10.39 22.84
CA ILE A 150 -7.80 -9.85 23.81
C ILE A 150 -7.10 -8.98 24.85
N ALA A 151 -5.97 -9.44 25.40
CA ALA A 151 -5.21 -8.68 26.38
C ALA A 151 -4.71 -7.34 25.82
N LEU A 152 -4.18 -7.33 24.59
CA LEU A 152 -3.74 -6.12 23.90
C LEU A 152 -4.90 -5.18 23.58
N THR A 153 -6.05 -5.69 23.15
CA THR A 153 -7.26 -4.88 22.91
C THR A 153 -7.76 -4.26 24.21
N VAL A 154 -7.83 -5.02 25.31
CA VAL A 154 -8.26 -4.49 26.61
C VAL A 154 -7.29 -3.43 27.12
N LEU A 155 -5.98 -3.66 27.00
CA LEU A 155 -4.96 -2.68 27.36
C LEU A 155 -5.12 -1.40 26.52
N PHE A 156 -5.28 -1.53 25.21
CA PHE A 156 -5.48 -0.39 24.31
C PHE A 156 -6.71 0.44 24.72
N VAL A 157 -7.85 -0.20 24.93
CA VAL A 157 -9.10 0.46 25.35
C VAL A 157 -8.95 1.11 26.71
N ALA A 158 -8.32 0.43 27.68
CA ALA A 158 -8.14 0.97 29.03
C ALA A 158 -7.33 2.28 29.02
N VAL A 159 -6.32 2.38 28.17
CA VAL A 159 -5.50 3.59 28.09
C VAL A 159 -6.15 4.69 27.25
N GLN A 160 -6.84 4.33 26.16
CA GLN A 160 -7.46 5.29 25.24
C GLN A 160 -8.89 5.69 25.59
N LEU A 161 -9.46 5.15 26.67
CA LEU A 161 -10.88 5.31 27.03
C LEU A 161 -11.37 6.78 26.99
N LYS A 162 -10.52 7.72 27.45
CA LYS A 162 -10.85 9.16 27.48
C LYS A 162 -10.78 9.85 26.12
N ASN A 163 -10.02 9.29 25.19
CA ASN A 163 -9.78 9.82 23.85
C ASN A 163 -10.70 9.18 22.79
N MET A 164 -11.52 8.21 23.21
CA MET A 164 -12.42 7.48 22.33
C MET A 164 -13.69 8.28 22.08
N HIS A 165 -13.95 8.59 20.81
CA HIS A 165 -15.18 9.23 20.36
C HIS A 165 -15.82 8.37 19.27
N PHE A 166 -17.12 8.56 19.02
CA PHE A 166 -17.76 7.97 17.86
C PHE A 166 -18.33 9.08 17.00
N VAL A 167 -17.78 9.20 15.79
CA VAL A 167 -18.13 10.25 14.83
C VAL A 167 -18.46 9.59 13.50
N ASN A 168 -19.45 10.14 12.78
CA ASN A 168 -19.76 9.63 11.46
C ASN A 168 -18.64 10.00 10.47
N PRO A 169 -17.88 9.03 9.92
CA PRO A 169 -16.71 9.32 9.08
C PRO A 169 -17.03 9.94 7.72
N ILE A 170 -18.31 9.96 7.34
CA ILE A 170 -18.80 10.46 6.05
C ILE A 170 -19.31 11.89 6.20
N SER A 171 -20.22 12.14 7.16
CA SER A 171 -20.92 13.43 7.30
C SER A 171 -20.22 14.43 8.21
N GLN A 172 -19.43 13.99 9.19
CA GLN A 172 -18.81 14.85 10.21
C GLN A 172 -17.29 14.89 10.04
N GLN A 173 -16.82 15.38 8.89
CA GLN A 173 -15.40 15.34 8.54
C GLN A 173 -14.55 16.29 9.39
N ASP A 174 -15.04 17.51 9.65
CA ASP A 174 -14.29 18.51 10.42
C ASP A 174 -14.05 18.03 11.86
N LEU A 175 -15.11 17.55 12.53
CA LEU A 175 -15.01 16.94 13.87
C LEU A 175 -14.04 15.76 13.90
N LEU A 176 -14.02 14.94 12.85
CA LEU A 176 -13.10 13.81 12.74
C LEU A 176 -11.63 14.28 12.66
N TYR A 177 -11.34 15.36 11.95
CA TYR A 177 -10.00 15.94 11.91
C TYR A 177 -9.61 16.60 13.24
N ASP A 178 -10.53 17.32 13.88
CA ASP A 178 -10.29 17.94 15.20
C ASP A 178 -9.95 16.90 16.27
N PHE A 179 -10.71 15.80 16.34
CA PHE A 179 -10.43 14.73 17.30
C PHE A 179 -9.12 14.00 16.98
N ARG A 180 -8.77 13.86 15.69
CA ARG A 180 -7.51 13.26 15.28
C ARG A 180 -6.31 14.11 15.72
N GLU A 181 -6.41 15.43 15.60
CA GLU A 181 -5.35 16.34 16.05
C GLU A 181 -5.19 16.30 17.57
N LYS A 182 -6.30 16.39 18.32
CA LYS A 182 -6.29 16.27 19.79
C LYS A 182 -5.72 14.92 20.27
N ASN A 183 -6.10 13.83 19.61
CA ASN A 183 -5.62 12.50 19.97
C ASN A 183 -4.14 12.31 19.61
N ALA A 184 -3.62 13.01 18.60
CA ALA A 184 -2.20 12.98 18.26
C ALA A 184 -1.34 13.61 19.36
N GLU A 185 -1.81 14.72 19.96
CA GLU A 185 -1.11 15.42 21.05
C GLU A 185 -1.06 14.62 22.36
N GLY A 186 -2.11 13.84 22.64
CA GLY A 186 -2.21 13.03 23.86
C GLY A 186 -1.69 11.59 23.76
N SER A 187 -1.30 11.13 22.56
CA SER A 187 -0.93 9.72 22.35
C SER A 187 0.52 9.42 22.80
N SER A 188 0.69 8.39 23.62
CA SER A 188 2.04 7.89 23.93
C SER A 188 2.54 6.93 22.85
N GLY A 189 3.84 7.01 22.54
CA GLY A 189 4.48 6.17 21.51
C GLY A 189 4.13 4.69 21.58
N PRO A 190 4.19 4.01 22.75
CA PRO A 190 3.89 2.58 22.88
C PRO A 190 2.46 2.19 22.48
N ILE A 191 1.46 3.03 22.75
CA ILE A 191 0.05 2.74 22.41
C ILE A 191 -0.14 2.76 20.89
N ASN A 192 0.57 3.66 20.19
CA ASN A 192 0.52 3.72 18.73
C ASN A 192 1.07 2.45 18.08
N TYR A 193 2.09 1.82 18.68
CA TYR A 193 2.55 0.49 18.26
C TYR A 193 1.46 -0.57 18.49
N ILE A 194 0.84 -0.62 19.67
CA ILE A 194 -0.24 -1.59 19.95
C ILE A 194 -1.39 -1.44 18.96
N SER A 195 -1.82 -0.20 18.69
CA SER A 195 -2.87 0.10 17.71
C SER A 195 -2.51 -0.43 16.32
N GLY A 196 -1.29 -0.13 15.85
CA GLY A 196 -0.79 -0.60 14.56
C GLY A 196 -0.65 -2.11 14.49
N TRP A 197 -0.24 -2.77 15.58
CA TRP A 197 -0.14 -4.22 15.67
C TRP A 197 -1.50 -4.93 15.65
N LEU A 198 -2.48 -4.38 16.38
CA LEU A 198 -3.85 -4.90 16.36
C LEU A 198 -4.46 -4.76 14.96
N PHE A 199 -4.37 -3.57 14.36
CA PHE A 199 -4.90 -3.27 13.04
C PHE A 199 -4.21 -4.07 11.92
N GLY A 200 -2.88 -4.10 11.93
CA GLY A 200 -2.10 -4.61 10.81
C GLY A 200 -1.78 -6.10 10.87
N ALA A 201 -1.79 -6.71 12.06
CA ALA A 201 -1.36 -8.09 12.26
C ALA A 201 -2.41 -8.97 12.95
N PHE A 202 -2.74 -8.70 14.21
CA PHE A 202 -3.56 -9.61 15.02
C PHE A 202 -4.99 -9.74 14.50
N TYR A 203 -5.68 -8.62 14.27
CA TYR A 203 -7.05 -8.65 13.78
C TYR A 203 -7.20 -9.29 12.39
N PRO A 204 -6.44 -8.91 11.35
CA PRO A 204 -6.60 -9.54 10.04
C PRO A 204 -6.23 -11.02 10.07
N PHE A 205 -5.20 -11.42 10.84
CA PHE A 205 -4.82 -12.82 11.02
C PHE A 205 -5.93 -13.64 11.68
N LEU A 206 -6.48 -13.20 12.81
CA LEU A 206 -7.55 -13.91 13.51
C LEU A 206 -8.86 -13.91 12.73
N LEU A 207 -9.21 -12.78 12.08
CA LEU A 207 -10.44 -12.67 11.30
C LEU A 207 -10.50 -13.73 10.19
N VAL A 208 -9.42 -13.91 9.43
CA VAL A 208 -9.38 -14.90 8.34
C VAL A 208 -9.50 -16.33 8.90
N ASN A 209 -8.87 -16.63 10.03
CA ASN A 209 -9.01 -17.93 10.69
C ASN A 209 -10.46 -18.17 11.15
N PHE A 210 -11.09 -17.22 11.85
CA PHE A 210 -12.47 -17.36 12.34
C PHE A 210 -13.50 -17.46 11.22
N LEU A 211 -13.32 -16.72 10.12
CA LEU A 211 -14.17 -16.84 8.94
C LEU A 211 -14.02 -18.23 8.27
N LYS A 212 -12.83 -18.82 8.30
CA LYS A 212 -12.56 -20.16 7.76
C LYS A 212 -13.16 -21.26 8.63
N GLU A 213 -13.06 -21.10 9.95
CA GLU A 213 -13.68 -21.99 10.95
C GLU A 213 -15.21 -21.80 11.08
N ARG A 214 -15.78 -20.80 10.39
CA ARG A 214 -17.20 -20.39 10.48
C ARG A 214 -17.63 -19.97 11.90
N ASN A 215 -16.67 -19.52 12.72
CA ASN A 215 -16.96 -19.00 14.06
C ASN A 215 -17.35 -17.52 13.97
N TRP A 216 -18.60 -17.26 13.59
CA TRP A 216 -19.12 -15.90 13.37
C TRP A 216 -19.05 -15.03 14.62
N LEU A 217 -19.23 -15.60 15.82
CA LEU A 217 -19.14 -14.84 17.07
C LEU A 217 -17.74 -14.26 17.27
N LYS A 218 -16.70 -15.08 17.08
CA LYS A 218 -15.31 -14.59 17.15
C LYS A 218 -14.95 -13.68 15.99
N ALA A 219 -15.50 -13.90 14.79
CA ALA A 219 -15.29 -12.97 13.68
C ALA A 219 -15.90 -11.59 14.00
N ILE A 220 -17.13 -11.54 14.53
CA ILE A 220 -17.81 -10.30 14.93
C ILE A 220 -17.05 -9.59 16.05
N SER A 221 -16.45 -10.31 17.01
CA SER A 221 -15.66 -9.66 18.06
C SER A 221 -14.43 -8.94 17.50
N ILE A 222 -13.76 -9.51 16.49
CA ILE A 222 -12.65 -8.85 15.80
C ILE A 222 -13.13 -7.61 15.01
N LEU A 223 -14.30 -7.67 14.35
CA LEU A 223 -14.89 -6.50 13.71
C LEU A 223 -15.19 -5.40 14.74
N GLY A 224 -15.72 -5.76 15.91
CA GLY A 224 -15.87 -4.86 17.06
C GLY A 224 -14.54 -4.21 17.46
N GLY A 225 -13.46 -5.00 17.49
CA GLY A 225 -12.10 -4.53 17.73
C GLY A 225 -11.64 -3.42 16.78
N TYR A 226 -11.95 -3.52 15.47
CA TYR A 226 -11.65 -2.45 14.51
C TYR A 226 -12.42 -1.16 14.81
N PHE A 227 -13.69 -1.25 15.23
CA PHE A 227 -14.45 -0.06 15.62
C PHE A 227 -13.87 0.59 16.87
N LEU A 228 -13.38 -0.18 17.84
CA LEU A 228 -12.69 0.37 19.01
C LEU A 228 -11.40 1.11 18.61
N LEU A 229 -10.64 0.58 17.64
CA LEU A 229 -9.47 1.30 17.09
C LEU A 229 -9.90 2.60 16.40
N PHE A 230 -10.94 2.55 15.56
CA PHE A 230 -11.47 3.74 14.88
C PHE A 230 -11.90 4.82 15.86
N MET A 231 -12.55 4.44 16.96
CA MET A 231 -12.97 5.38 17.99
C MET A 231 -11.80 6.15 18.62
N ALA A 232 -10.61 5.56 18.63
CA ALA A 232 -9.42 6.20 19.17
C ALA A 232 -8.58 6.94 18.11
N ASP A 233 -8.41 6.38 16.91
CA ASP A 233 -7.53 6.94 15.88
C ASP A 233 -8.22 7.91 14.91
N MET A 234 -9.55 7.85 14.82
CA MET A 234 -10.39 8.66 13.92
C MET A 234 -10.04 8.53 12.44
N GLN A 235 -9.38 7.44 12.03
CA GLN A 235 -8.97 7.26 10.64
C GLN A 235 -10.03 6.51 9.84
N LYS A 236 -10.42 7.07 8.68
CA LYS A 236 -11.39 6.43 7.77
C LYS A 236 -10.95 5.03 7.34
N ILE A 237 -9.65 4.83 7.11
CA ILE A 237 -9.12 3.52 6.73
C ILE A 237 -9.37 2.46 7.82
N THR A 238 -9.27 2.84 9.09
CA THR A 238 -9.53 1.96 10.24
C THR A 238 -10.98 1.51 10.30
N PHE A 239 -11.90 2.42 10.00
CA PHE A 239 -13.34 2.12 9.92
C PHE A 239 -13.68 1.18 8.76
N PHE A 240 -13.13 1.43 7.55
CA PHE A 240 -13.50 0.68 6.35
C PHE A 240 -12.76 -0.66 6.20
N MET A 241 -11.59 -0.83 6.82
CA MET A 241 -10.79 -2.05 6.75
C MET A 241 -11.55 -3.35 7.08
N PRO A 242 -12.32 -3.47 8.19
CA PRO A 242 -13.06 -4.69 8.51
C PRO A 242 -14.03 -5.11 7.40
N PHE A 243 -14.75 -4.14 6.82
CA PHE A 243 -15.67 -4.41 5.70
C PHE A 243 -14.92 -4.85 4.45
N PHE A 244 -13.77 -4.22 4.18
CA PHE A 244 -12.93 -4.56 3.04
C PHE A 244 -12.34 -5.96 3.19
N LEU A 245 -11.87 -6.35 4.38
CA LEU A 245 -11.37 -7.70 4.67
C LEU A 245 -12.45 -8.77 4.47
N VAL A 246 -13.65 -8.56 5.04
CA VAL A 246 -14.76 -9.51 4.91
C VAL A 246 -15.25 -9.59 3.46
N GLY A 247 -15.42 -8.45 2.79
CA GLY A 247 -15.83 -8.39 1.38
C GLY A 247 -14.83 -9.09 0.46
N MET A 248 -13.53 -8.80 0.63
CA MET A 248 -12.46 -9.46 -0.12
C MET A 248 -12.37 -10.95 0.20
N TYR A 249 -12.61 -11.36 1.45
CA TYR A 249 -12.65 -12.78 1.81
C TYR A 249 -13.69 -13.55 0.99
N PHE A 250 -14.94 -13.08 0.96
CA PHE A 250 -15.98 -13.76 0.18
C PHE A 250 -15.72 -13.69 -1.33
N LEU A 251 -15.28 -12.53 -1.83
CA LEU A 251 -15.01 -12.34 -3.25
C LEU A 251 -13.87 -13.25 -3.75
N ILE A 252 -12.79 -13.37 -2.98
CA ILE A 252 -11.66 -14.25 -3.30
C ILE A 252 -12.08 -15.71 -3.20
N LYS A 253 -12.83 -16.11 -2.17
CA LYS A 253 -13.27 -17.50 -2.00
C LYS A 253 -14.29 -17.94 -3.03
N ALA A 254 -15.14 -17.02 -3.52
CA ALA A 254 -16.13 -17.32 -4.54
C ALA A 254 -15.49 -17.71 -5.87
N ASN A 255 -14.42 -17.02 -6.30
CA ASN A 255 -13.75 -17.34 -7.56
C ASN A 255 -12.27 -16.93 -7.57
N ILE A 256 -11.45 -17.68 -6.81
CA ILE A 256 -10.00 -17.43 -6.71
C ILE A 256 -9.32 -17.37 -8.09
N LYS A 257 -9.68 -18.27 -9.01
CA LYS A 257 -9.09 -18.29 -10.36
C LYS A 257 -9.33 -16.96 -11.08
N SER A 258 -10.56 -16.46 -11.02
CA SER A 258 -10.90 -15.17 -11.61
C SER A 258 -10.15 -14.02 -10.96
N ILE A 259 -10.01 -13.99 -9.63
CA ILE A 259 -9.24 -12.93 -8.96
C ILE A 259 -7.78 -12.97 -9.41
N THR A 260 -7.16 -14.14 -9.35
CA THR A 260 -5.73 -14.28 -9.67
C THR A 260 -5.41 -13.92 -11.13
N GLN A 261 -6.35 -14.12 -12.06
CA GLN A 261 -6.15 -13.85 -13.49
C GLN A 261 -6.62 -12.45 -13.93
N TYR A 262 -7.71 -11.92 -13.36
CA TYR A 262 -8.38 -10.71 -13.89
C TYR A 262 -8.35 -9.49 -12.96
N LEU A 263 -7.79 -9.59 -11.74
CA LEU A 263 -7.83 -8.46 -10.78
C LEU A 263 -7.23 -7.17 -11.35
N HIS A 264 -6.11 -7.27 -12.07
CA HIS A 264 -5.49 -6.12 -12.73
C HIS A 264 -6.45 -5.42 -13.70
N ALA A 265 -7.08 -6.18 -14.59
CA ALA A 265 -8.04 -5.67 -15.56
C ALA A 265 -9.27 -5.07 -14.88
N TRP A 266 -9.77 -5.66 -13.80
CA TRP A 266 -10.88 -5.08 -13.05
C TRP A 266 -10.51 -3.72 -12.46
N ILE A 267 -9.36 -3.62 -11.78
CA ILE A 267 -8.91 -2.36 -11.19
C ILE A 267 -8.71 -1.30 -12.28
N THR A 268 -7.95 -1.62 -13.33
CA THR A 268 -7.64 -0.64 -14.37
C THR A 268 -8.87 -0.24 -15.15
N MET A 269 -9.72 -1.19 -15.57
CA MET A 269 -10.92 -0.85 -16.34
C MET A 269 -11.95 -0.10 -15.50
N THR A 270 -12.11 -0.43 -14.21
CA THR A 270 -12.95 0.37 -13.32
C THR A 270 -12.45 1.80 -13.25
N ILE A 271 -11.15 2.04 -13.08
CA ILE A 271 -10.60 3.41 -13.06
C ILE A 271 -10.80 4.08 -14.42
N CYS A 272 -10.51 3.39 -15.52
CA CYS A 272 -10.63 3.92 -16.88
C CYS A 272 -12.07 4.32 -17.24
N ILE A 273 -13.08 3.60 -16.73
CA ILE A 273 -14.49 3.88 -17.00
C ILE A 273 -15.04 4.93 -16.02
N VAL A 274 -14.77 4.77 -14.72
CA VAL A 274 -15.36 5.62 -13.68
C VAL A 274 -14.75 7.01 -13.67
N SER A 275 -13.44 7.15 -13.91
CA SER A 275 -12.78 8.45 -13.73
C SER A 275 -13.21 9.51 -14.74
N PRO A 276 -13.37 9.23 -16.06
CA PRO A 276 -13.91 10.21 -16.99
C PRO A 276 -15.37 10.61 -16.68
N ILE A 277 -16.19 9.66 -16.21
CA ILE A 277 -17.57 9.93 -15.78
C ILE A 277 -17.56 10.88 -14.58
N LEU A 278 -16.73 10.60 -13.58
CA LEU A 278 -16.57 11.46 -12.41
C LEU A 278 -16.05 12.84 -12.78
N LEU A 279 -15.10 12.94 -13.71
CA LEU A 279 -14.58 14.22 -14.18
C LEU A 279 -15.67 15.08 -14.84
N GLY A 280 -16.57 14.47 -15.62
CA GLY A 280 -17.73 15.17 -16.19
C GLY A 280 -18.73 15.69 -15.15
N LEU A 281 -18.62 15.26 -13.89
CA LEU A 281 -19.49 15.66 -12.78
C LEU A 281 -18.79 16.63 -11.80
N GLN A 282 -17.57 17.09 -12.11
CA GLN A 282 -16.74 17.88 -11.19
C GLN A 282 -17.35 19.23 -10.79
N ASP A 283 -18.20 19.82 -11.64
CA ASP A 283 -18.80 21.15 -11.39
C ASP A 283 -19.86 21.13 -10.28
N HIS A 284 -20.36 19.94 -9.91
CA HIS A 284 -21.30 19.78 -8.81
C HIS A 284 -20.56 19.73 -7.46
N LYS A 285 -20.80 20.72 -6.59
CA LYS A 285 -20.11 20.87 -5.29
C LYS A 285 -20.04 19.58 -4.44
N THR A 286 -21.13 18.83 -4.33
CA THR A 286 -21.16 17.58 -3.54
C THR A 286 -20.41 16.44 -4.23
N LEU A 287 -20.49 16.36 -5.56
CA LEU A 287 -19.79 15.33 -6.33
C LEU A 287 -18.30 15.62 -6.42
N PHE A 288 -17.89 16.89 -6.44
CA PHE A 288 -16.48 17.30 -6.44
C PHE A 288 -15.67 16.64 -5.32
N ILE A 289 -16.27 16.47 -4.13
CA ILE A 289 -15.64 15.75 -3.01
C ILE A 289 -15.34 14.31 -3.41
N ILE A 290 -16.31 13.61 -4.00
CA ILE A 290 -16.16 12.23 -4.49
C ILE A 290 -15.10 12.16 -5.60
N VAL A 291 -15.15 13.09 -6.56
CA VAL A 291 -14.17 13.20 -7.66
C VAL A 291 -12.75 13.36 -7.08
N SER A 292 -12.58 14.25 -6.11
CA SER A 292 -11.30 14.49 -5.44
C SER A 292 -10.82 13.27 -4.65
N PHE A 293 -11.71 12.53 -3.99
CA PHE A 293 -11.33 11.31 -3.28
C PHE A 293 -10.89 10.18 -4.23
N VAL A 294 -11.61 9.99 -5.33
CA VAL A 294 -11.31 8.91 -6.27
C VAL A 294 -10.08 9.27 -7.12
N ILE A 295 -10.07 10.42 -7.78
CA ILE A 295 -9.03 10.79 -8.74
C ILE A 295 -7.77 11.25 -7.99
N LEU A 296 -7.87 12.32 -7.20
CA LEU A 296 -6.70 12.88 -6.51
C LEU A 296 -6.20 11.95 -5.40
N ARG A 297 -7.04 11.57 -4.44
CA ARG A 297 -6.58 10.84 -3.23
C ARG A 297 -6.31 9.34 -3.43
N THR A 298 -6.89 8.69 -4.44
CA THR A 298 -6.70 7.24 -4.66
C THR A 298 -5.78 6.96 -5.84
N VAL A 299 -5.97 7.64 -6.97
CA VAL A 299 -5.22 7.35 -8.21
C VAL A 299 -3.94 8.17 -8.30
N CYS A 300 -4.03 9.50 -8.15
CA CYS A 300 -2.92 10.42 -8.46
C CYS A 300 -2.08 10.86 -7.26
N VAL A 301 -2.46 10.52 -6.03
CA VAL A 301 -1.84 11.04 -4.80
C VAL A 301 -0.35 10.76 -4.74
N SER A 302 0.08 9.56 -5.12
CA SER A 302 1.50 9.18 -5.14
C SER A 302 2.29 10.02 -6.13
N GLY A 303 1.69 10.44 -7.25
CA GLY A 303 2.32 11.31 -8.24
C GLY A 303 2.48 12.73 -7.69
N TRP A 304 1.45 13.29 -7.07
CA TRP A 304 1.53 14.58 -6.40
C TRP A 304 2.59 14.59 -5.29
N LEU A 305 2.56 13.59 -4.40
CA LEU A 305 3.55 13.48 -3.32
C LEU A 305 4.98 13.30 -3.85
N THR A 306 5.16 12.69 -5.02
CA THR A 306 6.47 12.59 -5.65
C THR A 306 7.04 13.98 -5.94
N GLN A 307 6.24 14.87 -6.52
CA GLN A 307 6.67 16.23 -6.84
C GLN A 307 6.98 17.04 -5.57
N MET A 308 6.13 16.95 -4.55
CA MET A 308 6.39 17.59 -3.25
C MET A 308 7.72 17.15 -2.63
N TYR A 309 8.01 15.85 -2.62
CA TYR A 309 9.26 15.34 -2.06
C TYR A 309 10.45 15.83 -2.89
N VAL A 310 10.34 15.75 -4.22
CA VAL A 310 11.41 16.12 -5.13
C VAL A 310 11.79 17.60 -4.98
N HIS A 311 10.82 18.51 -5.01
CA HIS A 311 11.03 19.95 -4.83
C HIS A 311 11.59 20.28 -3.46
N PHE A 312 11.08 19.65 -2.41
CA PHE A 312 11.55 19.92 -1.05
C PHE A 312 13.05 19.61 -0.86
N PHE A 313 13.51 18.45 -1.31
CA PHE A 313 14.92 18.03 -1.14
C PHE A 313 15.90 18.65 -2.14
N GLN A 314 15.45 19.49 -3.08
CA GLN A 314 16.36 20.33 -3.87
C GLN A 314 17.04 21.40 -3.00
N PHE A 315 16.35 21.87 -1.95
CA PHE A 315 16.81 22.97 -1.11
C PHE A 315 17.01 22.57 0.37
N HIS A 316 16.67 21.34 0.74
CA HIS A 316 16.75 20.84 2.11
C HIS A 316 17.61 19.56 2.23
N PRO A 317 18.28 19.34 3.38
CA PRO A 317 19.17 18.21 3.56
C PRO A 317 18.43 16.87 3.58
N PHE A 318 18.99 15.85 2.94
CA PHE A 318 18.47 14.48 3.06
C PHE A 318 18.52 13.98 4.51
N THR A 319 17.64 13.03 4.83
CA THR A 319 17.56 12.49 6.19
C THR A 319 18.61 11.42 6.48
N TYR A 320 19.20 10.78 5.48
CA TYR A 320 20.13 9.66 5.67
C TYR A 320 19.57 8.58 6.63
N TYR A 321 18.29 8.22 6.43
CA TYR A 321 17.52 7.28 7.26
C TYR A 321 17.25 7.70 8.71
N SER A 322 17.71 8.87 9.16
CA SER A 322 17.44 9.37 10.52
C SER A 322 15.96 9.70 10.79
N HIS A 323 15.09 9.73 9.78
CA HIS A 323 13.64 9.80 10.01
C HIS A 323 13.07 8.51 10.65
N ILE A 324 13.82 7.41 10.62
CA ILE A 324 13.50 6.16 11.32
C ILE A 324 13.90 6.34 12.78
N GLY A 325 12.93 6.21 13.70
CA GLY A 325 13.15 6.48 15.13
C GLY A 325 14.33 5.73 15.76
N ILE A 326 14.55 4.46 15.37
CA ILE A 326 15.70 3.67 15.86
C ILE A 326 17.03 4.24 15.35
N VAL A 327 17.09 4.64 14.07
CA VAL A 327 18.30 5.24 13.50
C VAL A 327 18.57 6.58 14.17
N ASN A 328 17.55 7.43 14.32
CA ASN A 328 17.70 8.72 14.99
C ASN A 328 18.14 8.58 16.45
N PHE A 329 17.66 7.56 17.16
CA PHE A 329 18.07 7.32 18.54
C PHE A 329 19.59 7.20 18.66
N PHE A 330 20.25 6.53 17.70
CA PHE A 330 21.70 6.37 17.69
C PHE A 330 22.44 7.54 17.03
N THR A 331 21.91 8.12 15.95
CA THR A 331 22.63 9.14 15.18
C THR A 331 22.35 10.56 15.66
N GLN A 332 21.17 10.82 16.22
CA GLN A 332 20.64 12.15 16.55
C GLN A 332 20.81 13.15 15.40
N ALA A 333 20.77 12.65 14.16
CA ALA A 333 21.16 13.38 12.95
C ALA A 333 19.94 13.83 12.12
N TYR A 334 18.73 13.68 12.63
CA TYR A 334 17.53 14.09 11.92
C TYR A 334 17.49 15.61 11.75
N PRO A 335 17.48 16.12 10.50
CA PRO A 335 17.75 17.54 10.25
C PRO A 335 16.52 18.44 10.41
N TYR A 336 15.38 17.90 10.88
CA TYR A 336 14.11 18.63 10.98
C TYR A 336 13.52 18.55 12.38
N ASP A 337 12.85 19.61 12.83
CA ASP A 337 12.21 19.65 14.16
C ASP A 337 10.81 19.00 14.20
N VAL A 338 10.29 18.60 13.03
CA VAL A 338 8.95 18.04 12.87
C VAL A 338 9.00 16.70 12.12
N PRO A 339 7.97 15.84 12.26
CA PRO A 339 7.88 14.61 11.47
C PRO A 339 8.03 14.87 9.96
N LEU A 340 8.66 13.95 9.25
CA LEU A 340 9.08 14.13 7.85
C LEU A 340 7.96 14.61 6.93
N GLY A 341 6.78 13.99 7.00
CA GLY A 341 5.63 14.41 6.19
C GLY A 341 5.11 15.81 6.51
N LYS A 342 5.31 16.31 7.75
CA LYS A 342 5.01 17.71 8.10
C LYS A 342 6.10 18.66 7.59
N ALA A 343 7.38 18.28 7.68
CA ALA A 343 8.48 19.07 7.15
C ALA A 343 8.30 19.33 5.64
N ILE A 344 8.03 18.27 4.88
CA ILE A 344 7.84 18.32 3.42
C ILE A 344 6.65 19.19 3.02
N ALA A 345 5.59 19.20 3.83
CA ALA A 345 4.42 20.02 3.60
C ALA A 345 4.48 21.40 4.28
N TYR A 346 5.64 21.84 4.76
CA TYR A 346 5.83 23.09 5.50
C TYR A 346 4.80 23.28 6.63
N ASN A 347 4.57 22.24 7.42
CA ASN A 347 3.61 22.16 8.53
C ASN A 347 2.12 22.34 8.17
N THR A 348 1.75 22.40 6.89
CA THR A 348 0.34 22.55 6.49
C THR A 348 -0.47 21.26 6.62
N GLN A 349 0.18 20.11 6.42
CA GLN A 349 -0.43 18.79 6.49
C GLN A 349 0.64 17.72 6.77
N ASN A 350 0.21 16.47 6.95
CA ASN A 350 1.15 15.34 7.01
C ASN A 350 1.22 14.64 5.64
N ALA A 351 2.19 15.02 4.81
CA ALA A 351 2.45 14.46 3.48
C ALA A 351 3.18 13.10 3.55
N ASN A 352 2.54 12.13 4.20
CA ASN A 352 3.01 10.75 4.22
C ASN A 352 2.96 10.16 2.80
N ALA A 353 4.06 9.56 2.37
CA ALA A 353 4.21 9.00 1.04
C ALA A 353 4.73 7.56 1.08
N THR A 354 4.78 6.93 -0.09
CA THR A 354 5.28 5.56 -0.25
C THR A 354 6.73 5.41 0.23
N PHE A 355 7.16 4.18 0.51
CA PHE A 355 8.53 3.88 0.93
C PHE A 355 9.60 4.27 -0.11
N PHE A 356 9.25 4.34 -1.41
CA PHE A 356 10.18 4.85 -2.43
C PHE A 356 10.52 6.32 -2.23
N LEU A 357 9.56 7.11 -1.74
CA LEU A 357 9.74 8.54 -1.50
C LEU A 357 10.32 8.80 -0.11
N THR A 358 9.85 8.10 0.92
CA THR A 358 10.30 8.28 2.31
C THR A 358 11.65 7.61 2.58
N ASP A 359 11.76 6.30 2.36
CA ASP A 359 12.98 5.53 2.65
C ASP A 359 13.96 5.48 1.46
N GLY A 360 13.51 5.91 0.27
CA GLY A 360 14.34 6.05 -0.91
C GLY A 360 14.82 7.48 -1.07
N TYR A 361 13.99 8.31 -1.70
CA TYR A 361 14.37 9.68 -2.10
C TYR A 361 14.70 10.60 -0.91
N ALA A 362 13.85 10.67 0.12
CA ALA A 362 14.11 11.50 1.30
C ALA A 362 15.27 10.99 2.16
N ALA A 363 15.62 9.70 2.05
CA ALA A 363 16.76 9.13 2.74
C ALA A 363 18.08 9.55 2.08
N TRP A 364 18.22 9.36 0.77
CA TRP A 364 19.49 9.60 0.09
C TRP A 364 19.33 9.91 -1.41
N GLY A 365 18.32 10.69 -1.77
CA GLY A 365 18.00 11.03 -3.15
C GLY A 365 17.78 9.80 -4.02
N PHE A 366 18.20 9.88 -5.28
CA PHE A 366 18.04 8.78 -6.23
C PHE A 366 18.86 7.53 -5.89
N ILE A 367 19.97 7.67 -5.16
CA ILE A 367 20.75 6.52 -4.66
C ILE A 367 19.94 5.74 -3.63
N GLY A 368 19.20 6.43 -2.76
CA GLY A 368 18.31 5.80 -1.78
C GLY A 368 17.21 4.96 -2.43
N ILE A 369 16.71 5.37 -3.62
CA ILE A 369 15.72 4.58 -4.39
C ILE A 369 16.31 3.20 -4.78
N VAL A 370 17.59 3.14 -5.15
CA VAL A 370 18.27 1.88 -5.46
C VAL A 370 18.39 1.00 -4.21
N ALA A 371 18.83 1.59 -3.09
CA ALA A 371 18.99 0.87 -1.83
C ALA A 371 17.66 0.28 -1.34
N ILE A 372 16.59 1.08 -1.32
CA ILE A 372 15.28 0.61 -0.88
C ILE A 372 14.66 -0.37 -1.87
N GLY A 373 14.95 -0.24 -3.17
CA GLY A 373 14.52 -1.20 -4.19
C GLY A 373 15.12 -2.59 -3.96
N LEU A 374 16.42 -2.68 -3.66
CA LEU A 374 17.08 -3.93 -3.31
C LEU A 374 16.53 -4.52 -2.01
N PHE A 375 16.33 -3.68 -0.99
CA PHE A 375 15.73 -4.11 0.28
C PHE A 375 14.33 -4.69 0.06
N PHE A 376 13.48 -4.02 -0.73
CA PHE A 376 12.14 -4.50 -1.02
C PHE A 376 12.14 -5.79 -1.85
N LEU A 377 13.08 -5.97 -2.77
CA LEU A 377 13.27 -7.23 -3.50
C LEU A 377 13.54 -8.40 -2.54
N LEU A 378 14.45 -8.20 -1.58
CA LEU A 378 14.78 -9.19 -0.56
C LEU A 378 13.55 -9.47 0.33
N PHE A 379 12.85 -8.42 0.74
CA PHE A 379 11.63 -8.52 1.54
C PHE A 379 10.54 -9.34 0.84
N LEU A 380 10.23 -9.06 -0.44
CA LEU A 380 9.28 -9.85 -1.22
C LEU A 380 9.70 -11.33 -1.29
N SER A 381 11.01 -11.58 -1.36
CA SER A 381 11.53 -12.94 -1.35
C SER A 381 11.32 -13.63 0.00
N VAL A 382 11.50 -12.94 1.13
CA VAL A 382 11.17 -13.47 2.47
C VAL A 382 9.68 -13.82 2.56
N ILE A 383 8.80 -12.92 2.10
CA ILE A 383 7.34 -13.15 2.14
C ILE A 383 6.93 -14.35 1.31
N ASN A 384 7.51 -14.55 0.13
CA ASN A 384 7.25 -15.73 -0.68
C ASN A 384 7.72 -17.03 -0.02
N ALA A 385 8.89 -17.01 0.63
CA ALA A 385 9.43 -18.18 1.32
C ALA A 385 8.55 -18.61 2.50
N ILE A 386 7.96 -17.65 3.23
CA ILE A 386 7.00 -17.92 4.30
C ILE A 386 5.66 -18.37 3.70
N GLY A 387 5.23 -17.69 2.63
CA GLY A 387 3.93 -17.90 2.00
C GLY A 387 3.73 -19.30 1.41
N TYR A 388 4.81 -20.06 1.16
CA TYR A 388 4.77 -21.43 0.67
C TYR A 388 3.88 -22.39 1.48
N ARG A 389 3.71 -22.12 2.78
CA ARG A 389 2.92 -22.93 3.73
C ARG A 389 1.42 -22.65 3.68
N TYR A 390 1.00 -21.55 3.04
CA TYR A 390 -0.37 -21.05 3.09
C TYR A 390 -1.01 -20.98 1.71
N LYS A 391 -2.35 -20.93 1.68
CA LYS A 391 -3.07 -20.59 0.45
C LYS A 391 -2.88 -19.12 0.15
N VAL A 392 -2.52 -18.78 -1.09
CA VAL A 392 -2.39 -17.39 -1.56
C VAL A 392 -3.67 -16.59 -1.25
N SER A 393 -4.85 -17.22 -1.38
CA SER A 393 -6.14 -16.59 -1.04
C SER A 393 -6.19 -16.02 0.36
N ASP A 394 -5.62 -16.74 1.34
CA ASP A 394 -5.69 -16.38 2.76
C ASP A 394 -4.68 -15.26 3.03
N LEU A 395 -3.47 -15.37 2.47
CA LEU A 395 -2.42 -14.35 2.60
C LEU A 395 -2.78 -13.02 1.96
N MET A 396 -3.47 -13.01 0.81
CA MET A 396 -3.97 -11.78 0.16
C MET A 396 -4.86 -10.96 1.11
N ILE A 397 -5.62 -11.62 1.98
CA ILE A 397 -6.55 -10.98 2.90
C ILE A 397 -5.82 -10.57 4.18
N VAL A 398 -5.01 -11.47 4.76
CA VAL A 398 -4.23 -11.18 5.97
C VAL A 398 -3.30 -9.98 5.76
N LEU A 399 -2.70 -9.84 4.57
CA LEU A 399 -1.74 -8.77 4.26
C LEU A 399 -2.37 -7.50 3.70
N LEU A 400 -3.70 -7.44 3.57
CA LEU A 400 -4.41 -6.28 3.02
C LEU A 400 -4.17 -4.98 3.83
N PRO A 401 -4.16 -5.00 5.18
CA PRO A 401 -3.84 -3.79 5.94
C PRO A 401 -2.38 -3.38 5.78
N CYS A 402 -1.46 -4.35 5.77
CA CYS A 402 -0.03 -4.10 5.52
C CYS A 402 0.20 -3.49 4.14
N LEU A 403 -0.52 -3.96 3.11
CA LEU A 403 -0.49 -3.38 1.78
C LEU A 403 -0.94 -1.91 1.79
N SER A 404 -2.00 -1.57 2.53
CA SER A 404 -2.42 -0.18 2.62
C SER A 404 -1.36 0.73 3.23
N TYR A 405 -0.55 0.23 4.16
CA TYR A 405 0.55 1.00 4.73
C TYR A 405 1.75 1.11 3.79
N LEU A 406 2.08 0.05 3.03
CA LEU A 406 3.13 0.10 2.02
C LEU A 406 2.85 1.17 0.95
N LEU A 407 1.57 1.41 0.64
CA LEU A 407 1.14 2.43 -0.31
C LEU A 407 1.20 3.86 0.25
N ASN A 408 1.26 4.05 1.57
CA ASN A 408 1.06 5.36 2.19
C ASN A 408 2.17 5.79 3.16
N THR A 409 3.09 4.89 3.52
CA THR A 409 4.10 5.15 4.56
C THR A 409 5.43 4.45 4.25
N SER A 410 6.45 4.79 5.04
CA SER A 410 7.74 4.09 5.10
C SER A 410 7.57 2.57 5.31
N ILE A 411 8.46 1.79 4.68
CA ILE A 411 8.52 0.35 4.87
C ILE A 411 8.94 0.01 6.30
N PHE A 412 9.80 0.81 6.92
CA PHE A 412 10.25 0.56 8.30
C PHE A 412 9.12 0.82 9.29
N THR A 413 8.34 1.89 9.09
CA THR A 413 7.10 2.12 9.83
C THR A 413 6.10 0.98 9.60
N THR A 414 6.00 0.48 8.37
CA THR A 414 5.11 -0.65 8.05
C THR A 414 5.53 -1.93 8.77
N LEU A 415 6.84 -2.21 8.80
CA LEU A 415 7.46 -3.37 9.45
C LEU A 415 7.31 -3.33 10.97
N LEU A 416 7.67 -2.22 11.60
CA LEU A 416 7.80 -2.11 13.05
C LEU A 416 6.51 -1.64 13.72
N THR A 417 5.90 -0.56 13.22
CA THR A 417 4.76 0.11 13.86
C THR A 417 3.44 -0.49 13.40
N ASN A 418 3.29 -0.73 12.10
CA ASN A 418 2.03 -1.21 11.54
C ASN A 418 1.91 -2.74 11.51
N GLY A 419 2.79 -3.45 12.22
CA GLY A 419 2.62 -4.86 12.51
C GLY A 419 3.07 -5.83 11.41
N MET A 420 3.66 -5.41 10.29
CA MET A 420 4.03 -6.35 9.22
C MET A 420 5.04 -7.42 9.69
N ILE A 421 6.01 -7.07 10.56
CA ILE A 421 6.88 -8.08 11.19
C ILE A 421 6.09 -9.03 12.09
N LEU A 422 5.12 -8.53 12.84
CA LEU A 422 4.27 -9.38 13.67
C LEU A 422 3.40 -10.30 12.82
N THR A 423 2.89 -9.84 11.69
CA THR A 423 2.17 -10.69 10.73
C THR A 423 3.06 -11.82 10.23
N ILE A 424 4.32 -11.51 9.89
CA ILE A 424 5.32 -12.52 9.52
C ILE A 424 5.53 -13.54 10.66
N LEU A 425 5.71 -13.07 11.90
CA LEU A 425 5.91 -13.93 13.06
C LEU A 425 4.68 -14.79 13.36
N LEU A 426 3.48 -14.23 13.27
CA LEU A 426 2.21 -14.95 13.45
C LEU A 426 2.06 -16.06 12.42
N LEU A 427 2.40 -15.79 11.15
CA LEU A 427 2.44 -16.82 10.12
C LEU A 427 3.49 -17.88 10.47
N CYS A 428 4.75 -17.50 10.72
CA CYS A 428 5.82 -18.48 10.97
C CYS A 428 5.57 -19.38 12.19
N CYS A 429 5.13 -18.81 13.31
CA CYS A 429 5.19 -19.44 14.62
C CYS A 429 3.87 -20.05 15.11
N THR A 430 2.73 -19.69 14.51
CA THR A 430 1.42 -20.13 15.03
C THR A 430 0.95 -21.41 14.36
N ASP A 431 0.53 -22.39 15.16
CA ASP A 431 -0.21 -23.55 14.64
C ASP A 431 -1.65 -23.11 14.35
N ASN A 432 -2.07 -23.12 13.09
CA ASN A 432 -3.35 -22.52 12.69
C ASN A 432 -3.94 -23.12 11.42
N ALA A 433 -5.25 -22.91 11.25
CA ALA A 433 -6.04 -23.42 10.14
C ALA A 433 -5.66 -22.83 8.77
N LEU A 434 -4.83 -21.78 8.69
CA LEU A 434 -4.34 -21.25 7.41
C LEU A 434 -3.32 -22.17 6.75
N ALA A 435 -2.55 -22.91 7.56
CA ALA A 435 -1.54 -23.84 7.07
C ALA A 435 -2.20 -24.88 6.16
N VAL A 436 -1.62 -25.11 4.99
CA VAL A 436 -2.02 -26.23 4.14
C VAL A 436 -1.34 -27.48 4.71
N ASP A 437 -2.11 -28.53 5.00
CA ASP A 437 -1.59 -29.88 5.22
C ASP A 437 -0.90 -30.36 3.94
N LYS A 438 0.32 -29.88 3.72
CA LYS A 438 1.28 -30.60 2.89
C LYS A 438 1.83 -31.65 3.83
N THR A 439 1.18 -32.81 3.83
CA THR A 439 1.68 -34.02 4.49
C THR A 439 3.18 -34.06 4.35
N ILE A 440 3.83 -33.96 5.50
CA ILE A 440 5.25 -34.01 5.67
C ILE A 440 5.64 -35.42 5.23
N ASP A 441 6.05 -35.60 3.97
CA ASP A 441 6.87 -36.74 3.56
C ASP A 441 8.24 -36.54 4.21
N ILE A 442 8.33 -36.81 5.52
CA ILE A 442 9.56 -37.28 6.13
C ILE A 442 9.77 -38.66 5.51
N LYS A 443 10.50 -38.70 4.39
CA LYS A 443 11.30 -39.88 4.10
C LYS A 443 12.40 -39.89 5.18
N VAL A 444 12.20 -40.79 6.14
CA VAL A 444 13.23 -41.27 7.07
C VAL A 444 14.45 -41.74 6.28
#